data_AF-A0A518I727-F1
#
_entry.id   AF-A0A518I727-F1
#
_cell.length_a   1.000
_cell.length_b   1.000
_cell.length_c   1.000
_cell.angle_alpha   90.00
_cell.angle_beta   90.00
_cell.angle_gamma   90.00
#
_symmetry.space_group_name_H-M   'P 1'
#
loop_
_entity.id
_entity.type
_entity.pdbx_description
1 polymer ?
#
loop_
_entity_poly.entity_id
_entity_poly.type
_entity_poly.pdbx_seq_one_letter_code
_entity_poly.pdbx_strand_id
1 'polypeptide(L)'
;MVKAFLFKDAGPFTFNLRLTTPEHGTDFMADWLKIPSKKKRREEDIPEPYEIVCVCGVSLSGYRRKTPFRHACQQCDEVYFILPRNSYPAPKARKKKKQVPASQQFAELILNTPFMAKLKEKRKQKQAAAQKAGEAAAKATTKPKVSPFELPPPRTKLITPFRGILAGIVLIVGLTAYGILHSRKLDQASETLKTATIAGEDLLKQGDLPGANNAYLDAFHALNVLGRTDQRANEIRQTSLELQAINSQAVSPLFEIADEAVTKIKQSDAESWESLFDVRYAGTWMIFEASLVPLAEDPETQEPRYRLNFPVLLDEYTLYLELTSPSFLEYLKRHPGQPLIFAAQMKGFQQEADQSDTGIIELDGKTTFLWSHLDLYEQLGIQFDEFHNREHIERLLTQQTQFLGLSK
;
A
#
# COMPACT_ATOMS: atom_id res chain seq x y z
N MET A 1 -21.77 -30.34 39.32
CA MET A 1 -23.13 -30.91 39.08
C MET A 1 -23.21 -31.22 37.58
N VAL A 2 -23.01 -32.49 37.23
CA VAL A 2 -22.76 -32.98 35.87
C VAL A 2 -24.08 -33.13 35.11
N LYS A 3 -24.18 -32.59 33.89
CA LYS A 3 -25.32 -32.78 33.00
C LYS A 3 -24.86 -33.49 31.72
N ALA A 4 -25.33 -34.73 31.59
CA ALA A 4 -25.16 -35.60 30.44
C ALA A 4 -26.10 -35.18 29.30
N PHE A 5 -25.64 -35.32 28.06
CA PHE A 5 -26.49 -35.46 26.89
C PHE A 5 -26.04 -36.68 26.07
N LEU A 6 -26.93 -37.67 26.04
CA LEU A 6 -26.91 -38.82 25.15
C LEU A 6 -27.37 -38.37 23.76
N PHE A 7 -26.63 -38.73 22.71
CA PHE A 7 -27.15 -38.78 21.35
C PHE A 7 -26.98 -40.16 20.75
N LYS A 8 -27.94 -40.48 19.89
CA LYS A 8 -28.51 -41.78 19.55
C LYS A 8 -28.22 -42.09 18.09
N ASP A 9 -27.85 -43.34 17.82
CA ASP A 9 -27.96 -44.15 16.60
C ASP A 9 -27.94 -43.46 15.21
N ALA A 10 -26.91 -43.77 14.42
CA ALA A 10 -26.96 -43.71 12.96
C ALA A 10 -26.37 -45.00 12.37
N GLY A 11 -27.22 -45.79 11.70
CA GLY A 11 -26.86 -47.05 11.04
C GLY A 11 -26.16 -46.88 9.68
N PRO A 12 -25.62 -47.97 9.12
CA PRO A 12 -24.80 -47.93 7.91
C PRO A 12 -25.64 -47.93 6.62
N PHE A 13 -25.38 -46.95 5.75
CA PHE A 13 -25.93 -46.89 4.39
C PHE A 13 -25.07 -47.71 3.41
N THR A 14 -25.66 -48.74 2.81
CA THR A 14 -25.13 -49.52 1.69
C THR A 14 -25.39 -48.82 0.36
N PHE A 15 -24.34 -48.54 -0.41
CA PHE A 15 -24.44 -48.06 -1.80
C PHE A 15 -24.39 -49.24 -2.78
N ASN A 16 -25.46 -49.42 -3.55
CA ASN A 16 -25.54 -50.32 -4.71
C ASN A 16 -25.36 -49.48 -5.99
N LEU A 17 -24.31 -49.75 -6.77
CA LEU A 17 -24.08 -49.15 -8.09
C LEU A 17 -24.62 -50.09 -9.17
N ARG A 18 -25.67 -49.64 -9.87
CA ARG A 18 -26.27 -50.33 -11.03
C ARG A 18 -25.90 -49.58 -12.31
N LEU A 19 -25.25 -50.30 -13.21
CA LEU A 19 -24.93 -49.87 -14.58
C LEU A 19 -26.19 -49.76 -15.44
N THR A 20 -26.32 -48.67 -16.20
CA THR A 20 -27.06 -48.63 -17.48
C THR A 20 -26.52 -47.51 -18.36
N THR A 21 -25.94 -47.88 -19.51
CA THR A 21 -25.89 -47.08 -20.76
C THR A 21 -27.24 -47.20 -21.49
N PRO A 22 -27.68 -46.25 -22.34
CA PRO A 22 -27.28 -46.28 -23.76
C PRO A 22 -27.23 -44.93 -24.53
N GLU A 23 -26.36 -44.95 -25.54
CA GLU A 23 -26.45 -44.52 -26.95
C GLU A 23 -27.18 -43.24 -27.46
N HIS A 24 -26.39 -42.56 -28.32
CA HIS A 24 -26.68 -41.95 -29.63
C HIS A 24 -27.23 -40.52 -29.76
N GLY A 25 -26.40 -39.68 -30.41
CA GLY A 25 -26.82 -38.96 -31.62
C GLY A 25 -26.64 -37.45 -31.60
N THR A 26 -25.56 -36.95 -32.22
CA THR A 26 -25.55 -36.13 -33.46
C THR A 26 -24.37 -35.15 -33.51
N ASP A 27 -23.65 -35.23 -34.62
CA ASP A 27 -22.73 -34.23 -35.15
C ASP A 27 -23.41 -32.86 -35.27
N PHE A 28 -22.71 -31.77 -34.96
CA PHE A 28 -22.35 -30.70 -35.92
C PHE A 28 -21.62 -29.53 -35.23
N MET A 29 -20.46 -29.17 -35.81
CA MET A 29 -19.74 -27.88 -35.74
C MET A 29 -18.90 -27.55 -34.49
N ALA A 30 -17.57 -27.70 -34.63
CA ALA A 30 -16.57 -26.68 -34.27
C ALA A 30 -15.16 -27.13 -34.74
N ASP A 31 -14.96 -27.11 -36.04
CA ASP A 31 -13.74 -27.49 -36.76
C ASP A 31 -12.66 -26.37 -36.71
N TRP A 32 -12.36 -25.82 -35.53
CA TRP A 32 -11.42 -24.68 -35.38
C TRP A 32 -10.29 -24.89 -34.35
N LEU A 33 -10.14 -26.10 -33.80
CA LEU A 33 -9.07 -26.46 -32.86
C LEU A 33 -8.04 -27.46 -33.43
N LYS A 34 -7.92 -27.56 -34.76
CA LYS A 34 -6.83 -28.31 -35.41
C LYS A 34 -5.59 -27.44 -35.56
N ILE A 35 -4.87 -27.22 -34.46
CA ILE A 35 -3.46 -26.82 -34.53
C ILE A 35 -2.63 -28.07 -34.83
N PRO A 36 -1.88 -28.14 -35.94
CA PRO A 36 -1.03 -29.29 -36.23
C PRO A 36 0.19 -29.28 -35.32
N SER A 37 0.13 -29.98 -34.19
CA SER A 37 1.27 -30.21 -33.29
C SER A 37 2.21 -31.28 -33.86
N LYS A 38 2.82 -31.00 -35.02
CA LYS A 38 3.94 -31.82 -35.52
C LYS A 38 5.24 -31.37 -34.86
N LYS A 39 5.93 -32.37 -34.27
CA LYS A 39 7.24 -32.38 -33.59
C LYS A 39 7.23 -32.16 -32.09
N LYS A 40 6.60 -33.12 -31.38
CA LYS A 40 7.08 -33.58 -30.07
C LYS A 40 8.48 -34.15 -30.28
N ARG A 41 9.50 -33.28 -30.24
CA ARG A 41 10.90 -33.71 -30.07
C ARG A 41 10.88 -34.45 -28.74
N ARG A 42 11.10 -35.76 -28.80
CA ARG A 42 11.30 -36.62 -27.64
C ARG A 42 12.61 -36.11 -27.03
N GLU A 43 12.49 -35.14 -26.13
CA GLU A 43 13.59 -34.69 -25.30
C GLU A 43 13.90 -35.91 -24.44
N GLU A 44 15.01 -36.57 -24.79
CA GLU A 44 15.47 -37.78 -24.11
C GLU A 44 15.50 -37.50 -22.61
N ASP A 45 15.00 -38.46 -21.83
CA ASP A 45 14.96 -38.43 -20.37
C ASP A 45 16.41 -38.45 -19.85
N ILE A 46 17.11 -37.31 -19.93
CA ILE A 46 18.41 -37.11 -19.29
C ILE A 46 18.14 -37.12 -17.77
N PRO A 47 18.68 -38.09 -17.02
CA PRO A 47 18.41 -38.20 -15.60
C PRO A 47 19.13 -37.05 -14.86
N GLU A 48 18.38 -36.24 -14.11
CA GLU A 48 18.93 -35.16 -13.29
C GLU A 48 19.48 -35.74 -11.97
N PRO A 49 20.81 -35.71 -11.75
CA PRO A 49 21.37 -36.17 -10.49
C PRO A 49 21.05 -35.19 -9.36
N TYR A 50 21.01 -35.69 -8.13
CA TYR A 50 21.02 -34.88 -6.92
C TYR A 50 22.06 -35.42 -5.94
N GLU A 51 22.57 -34.53 -5.11
CA GLU A 51 23.46 -34.82 -3.99
C GLU A 51 22.96 -34.01 -2.80
N ILE A 52 22.67 -34.70 -1.69
CA ILE A 52 22.28 -34.10 -0.42
C ILE A 52 23.15 -34.69 0.69
N VAL A 53 23.49 -33.87 1.68
CA VAL A 53 24.27 -34.32 2.84
C VAL A 53 23.30 -34.64 3.97
N CYS A 54 23.36 -35.85 4.49
CA CYS A 54 22.57 -36.27 5.63
C CYS A 54 23.11 -35.64 6.93
N VAL A 55 22.27 -35.56 7.97
CA VAL A 55 22.67 -35.06 9.31
C VAL A 55 23.83 -35.87 9.91
N CYS A 56 23.93 -37.17 9.57
CA CYS A 56 25.05 -38.01 9.99
C CYS A 56 26.36 -37.77 9.20
N GLY A 57 26.36 -36.84 8.23
CA GLY A 57 27.53 -36.49 7.41
C GLY A 57 27.72 -37.34 6.14
N VAL A 58 26.89 -38.36 5.92
CA VAL A 58 26.95 -39.20 4.70
C VAL A 58 26.30 -38.48 3.52
N SER A 59 26.95 -38.48 2.35
CA SER A 59 26.35 -37.97 1.12
C SER A 59 25.39 -38.98 0.50
N LEU A 60 24.15 -38.56 0.27
CA LEU A 60 23.14 -39.33 -0.46
C LEU A 60 23.08 -38.78 -1.89
N SER A 61 23.34 -39.64 -2.86
CA SER A 61 23.26 -39.30 -4.27
C SER A 61 22.29 -40.22 -5.02
N GLY A 62 21.71 -39.71 -6.10
CA GLY A 62 20.79 -40.47 -6.94
C GLY A 62 20.23 -39.63 -8.08
N TYR A 63 19.22 -40.17 -8.75
CA TYR A 63 18.54 -39.50 -9.86
C TYR A 63 17.12 -39.09 -9.47
N ARG A 64 16.72 -37.88 -9.86
CA ARG A 64 15.37 -37.36 -9.64
C ARG A 64 14.36 -38.11 -10.52
N ARG A 65 13.23 -38.48 -9.94
CA ARG A 65 12.12 -39.17 -10.62
C ARG A 65 11.04 -38.16 -11.06
N LYS A 66 10.11 -38.60 -11.91
CA LYS A 66 8.94 -37.79 -12.31
C LYS A 66 7.97 -37.53 -11.15
N THR A 67 7.94 -38.44 -10.17
CA THR A 67 7.16 -38.31 -8.94
C THR A 67 8.08 -38.05 -7.74
N PRO A 68 7.60 -37.32 -6.72
CA PRO A 68 8.33 -37.19 -5.47
C PRO A 68 8.51 -38.57 -4.81
N PHE A 69 9.64 -38.78 -4.15
CA PHE A 69 9.89 -39.99 -3.38
C PHE A 69 10.76 -39.70 -2.15
N ARG A 70 10.75 -40.65 -1.22
CA ARG A 70 11.53 -40.58 0.02
C ARG A 70 12.81 -41.40 -0.12
N HIS A 71 13.94 -40.86 0.29
CA HIS A 71 15.24 -41.53 0.34
C HIS A 71 15.70 -41.61 1.80
N ALA A 72 15.74 -42.82 2.35
CA ALA A 72 16.24 -43.06 3.71
C ALA A 72 17.76 -43.21 3.70
N CYS A 73 18.44 -42.57 4.65
CA CYS A 73 19.87 -42.76 4.87
C CYS A 73 20.14 -44.16 5.42
N GLN A 74 21.09 -44.91 4.83
CA GLN A 74 21.43 -46.26 5.30
C GLN A 74 22.14 -46.30 6.66
N GLN A 75 22.65 -45.16 7.15
CA GLN A 75 23.45 -45.11 8.39
C GLN A 75 22.66 -44.62 9.61
N CYS A 76 21.70 -43.71 9.43
CA CYS A 76 20.90 -43.17 10.53
C CYS A 76 19.39 -43.28 10.33
N ASP A 77 18.93 -43.95 9.26
CA ASP A 77 17.51 -44.14 8.89
C ASP A 77 16.67 -42.86 8.73
N GLU A 78 17.31 -41.69 8.72
CA GLU A 78 16.64 -40.40 8.52
C GLU A 78 16.13 -40.30 7.07
N VAL A 79 14.90 -39.81 6.91
CA VAL A 79 14.17 -39.87 5.64
C VAL A 79 14.13 -38.50 4.97
N TYR A 80 14.75 -38.40 3.80
CA TYR A 80 14.78 -37.17 3.01
C TYR A 80 13.73 -37.19 1.91
N PHE A 81 13.04 -36.06 1.74
CA PHE A 81 12.08 -35.87 0.67
C PHE A 81 12.77 -35.32 -0.59
N ILE A 82 12.83 -36.12 -1.65
CA ILE A 82 13.43 -35.72 -2.92
C ILE A 82 12.36 -35.13 -3.83
N LEU A 83 12.56 -33.88 -4.22
CA LEU A 83 11.67 -33.18 -5.14
C LEU A 83 11.62 -33.87 -6.51
N PRO A 84 10.45 -33.88 -7.18
CA PRO A 84 10.35 -34.38 -8.53
C PRO A 84 11.20 -33.55 -9.49
N ARG A 85 11.48 -34.12 -10.65
CA ARG A 85 12.11 -33.41 -11.76
C ARG A 85 11.34 -32.12 -12.09
N ASN A 86 12.07 -31.05 -12.39
CA ASN A 86 11.45 -29.78 -12.77
C ASN A 86 10.56 -30.00 -14.00
N SER A 87 9.24 -29.87 -13.81
CA SER A 87 8.25 -30.09 -14.87
C SER A 87 8.11 -28.88 -15.79
N TYR A 88 8.75 -27.76 -15.46
CA TYR A 88 8.71 -26.56 -16.27
C TYR A 88 9.78 -26.62 -17.36
N PRO A 89 9.41 -26.30 -18.62
CA PRO A 89 10.39 -26.21 -19.69
C PRO A 89 11.43 -25.15 -19.34
N ALA A 90 12.71 -25.46 -19.58
CA ALA A 90 13.78 -24.49 -19.36
C ALA A 90 13.42 -23.17 -20.06
N PRO A 91 13.52 -22.02 -19.37
CA PRO A 91 13.17 -20.74 -19.96
C PRO A 91 13.98 -20.57 -21.24
N LYS A 92 13.27 -20.41 -22.36
CA LYS A 92 13.92 -20.22 -23.67
C LYS A 92 14.90 -19.06 -23.52
N ALA A 93 16.20 -19.33 -23.73
CA ALA A 93 17.23 -18.32 -23.67
C ALA A 93 16.78 -17.13 -24.53
N ARG A 94 16.53 -15.99 -23.89
CA ARG A 94 16.13 -14.77 -24.59
C ARG A 94 17.21 -14.50 -25.63
N LYS A 95 16.84 -14.47 -26.91
CA LYS A 95 17.73 -13.99 -27.98
C LYS A 95 18.29 -12.66 -27.50
N LYS A 96 19.61 -12.55 -27.40
CA LYS A 96 20.30 -11.33 -26.98
C LYS A 96 19.73 -10.18 -27.81
N LYS A 97 18.88 -9.34 -27.19
CA LYS A 97 18.47 -8.07 -27.79
C LYS A 97 19.77 -7.29 -27.96
N LYS A 98 20.05 -6.88 -29.20
CA LYS A 98 21.18 -6.01 -29.57
C LYS A 98 21.22 -4.88 -28.53
N GLN A 99 22.27 -4.84 -27.70
CA GLN A 99 22.47 -3.76 -26.74
C GLN A 99 22.53 -2.47 -27.56
N VAL A 100 21.52 -1.62 -27.39
CA VAL A 100 21.60 -0.22 -27.81
C VAL A 100 22.63 0.41 -26.86
N PRO A 101 23.65 1.11 -27.36
CA PRO A 101 24.74 1.63 -26.54
C PRO A 101 24.18 2.54 -25.44
N ALA A 102 24.71 2.40 -24.22
CA ALA A 102 24.28 3.12 -23.02
C ALA A 102 24.25 4.66 -23.18
N SER A 103 25.00 5.19 -24.15
CA SER A 103 24.98 6.62 -24.50
C SER A 103 23.66 7.10 -25.11
N GLN A 104 22.89 6.23 -25.77
CA GLN A 104 21.58 6.59 -26.33
C GLN A 104 20.46 6.49 -25.29
N GLN A 105 20.57 5.56 -24.32
CA GLN A 105 19.59 5.44 -23.24
C GLN A 105 19.65 6.62 -22.26
N PHE A 106 20.86 7.11 -21.96
CA PHE A 106 21.02 8.33 -21.15
C PHE A 106 20.54 9.57 -21.88
N ALA A 107 20.73 9.66 -23.21
CA ALA A 107 20.23 10.79 -23.99
C ALA A 107 18.69 10.85 -24.01
N GLU A 108 18.00 9.72 -24.13
CA GLU A 108 16.53 9.70 -24.06
C GLU A 108 16.00 9.99 -22.65
N LEU A 109 16.68 9.52 -21.60
CA LEU A 109 16.28 9.81 -20.22
C LEU A 109 16.47 11.30 -19.87
N ILE A 110 17.55 11.93 -20.36
CA ILE A 110 17.80 13.36 -20.14
C ILE A 110 16.84 14.23 -20.97
N LEU A 111 16.50 13.82 -22.20
CA LEU A 111 15.62 14.59 -23.07
C LEU A 111 14.13 14.56 -22.67
N ASN A 112 13.70 13.53 -21.93
CA ASN A 112 12.31 13.38 -21.49
C ASN A 112 12.04 13.82 -20.04
N THR A 113 13.01 14.42 -19.35
CA THR A 113 12.76 14.98 -18.01
C THR A 113 11.92 16.27 -18.07
N PRO A 114 10.90 16.43 -17.21
CA PRO A 114 10.02 17.61 -17.18
C PRO A 114 10.78 18.92 -16.90
N PHE A 115 11.98 18.82 -16.34
CA PHE A 115 12.88 19.94 -16.09
C PHE A 115 13.45 20.54 -17.38
N MET A 116 13.85 19.70 -18.35
CA MET A 116 14.37 20.17 -19.65
C MET A 116 13.26 20.75 -20.55
N ALA A 117 12.03 20.26 -20.41
CA ALA A 117 10.86 20.86 -21.06
C ALA A 117 10.61 22.30 -20.57
N LYS A 118 10.63 22.51 -19.24
CA LYS A 118 10.53 23.86 -18.66
C LYS A 118 11.70 24.78 -19.05
N LEU A 119 12.92 24.26 -19.16
CA LEU A 119 14.08 25.03 -19.61
C LEU A 119 14.01 25.41 -21.09
N LYS A 120 13.51 24.53 -21.96
CA LYS A 120 13.27 24.84 -23.38
C LYS A 120 12.18 25.90 -23.55
N GLU A 121 11.11 25.85 -22.75
CA GLU A 121 10.11 26.93 -22.74
C GLU A 121 10.69 28.26 -22.27
N LYS A 122 11.47 28.25 -21.17
CA LYS A 122 12.12 29.47 -20.66
C LYS A 122 13.13 30.04 -21.66
N ARG A 123 13.86 29.20 -22.40
CA ARG A 123 14.76 29.64 -23.49
C ARG A 123 13.99 30.18 -24.70
N LYS A 124 12.88 29.56 -25.11
CA LYS A 124 12.02 30.09 -26.19
C LYS A 124 11.40 31.43 -25.81
N GLN A 125 10.95 31.60 -24.56
CA GLN A 125 10.46 32.89 -24.06
C GLN A 125 11.56 33.95 -24.02
N LYS A 126 12.79 33.60 -23.60
CA LYS A 126 13.92 34.53 -23.58
C LYS A 126 14.41 34.91 -24.99
N GLN A 127 14.37 33.98 -25.95
CA GLN A 127 14.71 34.27 -27.36
C GLN A 127 13.62 35.10 -28.06
N ALA A 128 12.34 34.85 -27.78
CA ALA A 128 11.24 35.69 -28.27
C ALA A 128 11.27 37.12 -27.68
N ALA A 129 11.69 37.26 -26.42
CA ALA A 129 11.92 38.56 -25.80
C ALA A 129 13.17 39.27 -26.37
N ALA A 130 14.24 38.54 -26.65
CA ALA A 130 15.47 39.09 -27.23
C ALA A 130 15.29 39.53 -28.70
N GLN A 131 14.50 38.81 -29.50
CA GLN A 131 14.16 39.23 -30.87
C GLN A 131 13.30 40.50 -30.88
N LYS A 132 12.35 40.63 -29.94
CA LYS A 132 11.58 41.87 -29.76
C LYS A 132 12.42 43.05 -29.25
N ALA A 133 13.50 42.79 -28.52
CA ALA A 133 14.43 43.83 -28.08
C ALA A 133 15.45 44.22 -29.17
N GLY A 134 15.90 43.28 -30.00
CA GLY A 134 16.81 43.52 -31.13
C GLY A 134 16.19 44.33 -32.26
N GLU A 135 14.89 44.14 -32.51
CA GLU A 135 14.15 44.90 -33.53
C GLU A 135 13.85 46.35 -33.08
N ALA A 136 13.93 46.64 -31.77
CA ALA A 136 13.81 47.98 -31.21
C ALA A 136 15.14 48.76 -31.17
N ALA A 137 16.29 48.09 -31.27
CA ALA A 137 17.62 48.72 -31.15
C ALA A 137 18.30 49.03 -32.50
N ALA A 138 17.75 48.57 -33.63
CA ALA A 138 18.32 48.81 -34.98
C ALA A 138 17.79 50.08 -35.68
N LYS A 139 17.06 50.96 -34.99
CA LYS A 139 16.59 52.25 -35.52
C LYS A 139 16.99 53.42 -34.63
N ALA A 140 18.28 53.74 -34.61
CA ALA A 140 18.74 55.05 -34.15
C ALA A 140 20.14 55.36 -34.69
N THR A 141 20.23 55.97 -35.87
CA THR A 141 21.15 57.08 -36.18
C THR A 141 20.95 57.55 -37.61
N THR A 142 20.35 58.74 -37.77
CA THR A 142 20.85 59.88 -38.56
C THR A 142 19.75 60.96 -38.59
N LYS A 143 19.99 62.09 -37.92
CA LYS A 143 19.36 63.40 -38.20
C LYS A 143 20.06 63.99 -39.45
N PRO A 144 19.45 64.85 -40.29
CA PRO A 144 18.93 66.16 -39.84
C PRO A 144 17.76 66.80 -40.66
N LYS A 145 17.39 68.01 -40.21
CA LYS A 145 16.61 69.10 -40.86
C LYS A 145 15.07 69.12 -40.68
N VAL A 146 14.68 69.89 -39.66
CA VAL A 146 13.64 70.94 -39.62
C VAL A 146 12.52 70.85 -40.67
N SER A 147 11.33 70.49 -40.21
CA SER A 147 10.05 70.94 -40.77
C SER A 147 9.04 71.12 -39.62
N PRO A 148 8.37 72.28 -39.50
CA PRO A 148 7.50 72.60 -38.37
C PRO A 148 6.09 72.06 -38.61
N PHE A 149 5.85 70.77 -38.38
CA PHE A 149 4.51 70.19 -38.20
C PHE A 149 4.67 68.79 -37.60
N GLU A 150 4.80 68.71 -36.27
CA GLU A 150 4.83 67.43 -35.54
C GLU A 150 3.40 66.97 -35.26
N LEU A 151 2.98 65.89 -35.93
CA LEU A 151 1.82 65.09 -35.54
C LEU A 151 2.27 64.09 -34.46
N PRO A 152 1.53 63.95 -33.33
CA PRO A 152 1.91 63.06 -32.24
C PRO A 152 1.93 61.59 -32.71
N PRO A 153 2.86 60.75 -32.21
CA PRO A 153 2.93 59.34 -32.60
C PRO A 153 1.66 58.59 -32.17
N PRO A 154 1.12 57.69 -33.01
CA PRO A 154 -0.08 56.94 -32.66
C PRO A 154 0.26 55.99 -31.50
N ARG A 155 -0.33 56.26 -30.33
CA ARG A 155 -0.37 55.35 -29.19
C ARG A 155 -0.87 53.99 -29.68
N THR A 156 0.01 52.99 -29.77
CA THR A 156 -0.36 51.63 -30.16
C THR A 156 -1.30 51.06 -29.10
N LYS A 157 -2.60 51.04 -29.42
CA LYS A 157 -3.63 50.37 -28.63
C LYS A 157 -3.30 48.87 -28.64
N LEU A 158 -2.65 48.38 -27.58
CA LEU A 158 -2.21 46.98 -27.40
C LEU A 158 -3.34 45.96 -27.37
N ILE A 159 -4.59 46.41 -27.38
CA ILE A 159 -5.79 45.58 -27.46
C ILE A 159 -6.52 45.95 -28.74
N THR A 160 -6.22 45.24 -29.83
CA THR A 160 -7.14 45.20 -30.98
C THR A 160 -8.41 44.49 -30.51
N PRO A 161 -9.61 45.06 -30.71
CA PRO A 161 -10.87 44.52 -30.17
C PRO A 161 -11.10 43.03 -30.52
N PHE A 162 -10.62 42.58 -31.68
CA PHE A 162 -10.65 41.17 -32.09
C PHE A 162 -9.92 40.20 -31.15
N ARG A 163 -8.79 40.60 -30.54
CA ARG A 163 -8.05 39.73 -29.60
C ARG A 163 -8.78 39.56 -28.27
N GLY A 164 -9.51 40.60 -27.83
CA GLY A 164 -10.37 40.51 -26.65
C GLY A 164 -11.53 39.53 -26.85
N ILE A 165 -12.16 39.59 -28.04
CA ILE A 165 -13.25 38.67 -28.40
C ILE A 165 -12.76 37.23 -28.46
N LEU A 166 -11.61 36.96 -29.11
CA LEU A 166 -11.05 35.61 -29.20
C LEU A 166 -10.70 35.04 -27.81
N ALA A 167 -10.07 35.84 -26.95
CA ALA A 167 -9.76 35.42 -25.58
C ALA A 167 -11.03 35.11 -24.77
N GLY A 168 -12.10 35.89 -24.95
CA GLY A 168 -13.40 35.63 -24.33
C GLY A 168 -14.00 34.28 -24.78
N ILE A 169 -13.98 33.99 -26.09
CA ILE A 169 -14.49 32.71 -26.62
C ILE A 169 -13.68 31.53 -26.07
N VAL A 170 -12.34 31.62 -26.08
CA VAL A 170 -11.47 30.55 -25.56
C VAL A 170 -11.72 30.32 -24.06
N LEU A 171 -11.91 31.39 -23.28
CA LEU A 171 -12.22 31.29 -21.86
C LEU A 171 -13.56 30.60 -21.62
N ILE A 172 -14.61 30.96 -22.37
CA ILE A 172 -15.93 30.33 -22.26
C ILE A 172 -15.85 28.85 -22.62
N VAL A 173 -15.24 28.50 -23.77
CA VAL A 173 -15.08 27.10 -24.20
C VAL A 173 -14.27 26.30 -23.18
N GLY A 174 -13.21 26.88 -22.63
CA GLY A 174 -12.39 26.26 -21.59
C GLY A 174 -13.18 25.98 -20.31
N LEU A 175 -13.97 26.96 -19.83
CA LEU A 175 -14.82 26.80 -18.65
C LEU A 175 -15.91 25.75 -18.89
N THR A 176 -16.54 25.73 -20.07
CA THR A 176 -17.56 24.71 -20.40
C THR A 176 -16.95 23.31 -20.45
N ALA A 177 -15.80 23.14 -21.12
CA ALA A 177 -15.11 21.85 -21.18
C ALA A 177 -14.69 21.36 -19.78
N TYR A 178 -14.15 22.27 -18.95
CA TYR A 178 -13.83 21.97 -17.56
C TYR A 178 -15.08 21.54 -16.78
N GLY A 179 -16.20 22.25 -16.91
CA GLY A 179 -17.47 21.91 -16.26
C GLY A 179 -17.98 20.51 -16.63
N ILE A 180 -17.92 20.13 -17.91
CA ILE A 180 -18.34 18.79 -18.36
C ILE A 180 -17.44 17.70 -17.77
N LEU A 181 -16.12 17.90 -17.77
CA LEU A 181 -15.18 16.94 -17.19
C LEU A 181 -15.35 16.83 -15.68
N HIS A 182 -15.59 17.96 -15.00
CA HIS A 182 -15.82 17.97 -13.56
C HIS A 182 -17.13 17.29 -13.18
N SER A 183 -18.23 17.57 -13.90
CA SER A 183 -19.52 16.89 -13.68
C SER A 183 -19.40 15.38 -13.85
N ARG A 184 -18.76 14.92 -14.93
CA ARG A 184 -18.56 13.48 -15.15
C ARG A 184 -17.76 12.81 -14.04
N LYS A 185 -16.74 13.49 -13.49
CA LYS A 185 -15.97 12.98 -12.35
C LYS A 185 -16.84 12.85 -11.10
N LEU A 186 -17.72 13.82 -10.85
CA LEU A 186 -18.65 13.76 -9.71
C LEU A 186 -19.69 12.65 -9.89
N ASP A 187 -20.23 12.48 -11.09
CA ASP A 187 -21.19 11.41 -11.40
C ASP A 187 -20.56 10.02 -11.22
N GLN A 188 -19.36 9.82 -11.76
CA GLN A 188 -18.60 8.58 -11.59
C GLN A 188 -18.24 8.31 -10.12
N ALA A 189 -17.83 9.33 -9.37
CA ALA A 189 -17.54 9.17 -7.95
C ALA A 189 -18.81 8.83 -7.15
N SER A 190 -19.95 9.41 -7.49
CA SER A 190 -21.24 9.09 -6.85
C SER A 190 -21.66 7.64 -7.11
N GLU A 191 -21.48 7.15 -8.35
CA GLU A 191 -21.75 5.76 -8.70
C GLU A 191 -20.79 4.81 -7.98
N THR A 192 -19.48 5.08 -8.05
CA THR A 192 -18.42 4.30 -7.40
C THR A 192 -18.63 4.21 -5.89
N LEU A 193 -18.99 5.33 -5.24
CA LEU A 193 -19.27 5.34 -3.81
C LEU A 193 -20.38 4.35 -3.46
N LYS A 194 -21.49 4.35 -4.21
CA LYS A 194 -22.62 3.47 -3.93
C LYS A 194 -22.26 2.00 -4.16
N THR A 195 -21.68 1.69 -5.32
CA THR A 195 -21.36 0.31 -5.70
C THR A 195 -20.28 -0.28 -4.79
N ALA A 196 -19.22 0.47 -4.50
CA ALA A 196 -18.11 0.04 -3.67
C ALA A 196 -18.51 -0.11 -2.19
N THR A 197 -19.38 0.76 -1.66
CA THR A 197 -19.90 0.60 -0.28
C THR A 197 -20.73 -0.67 -0.15
N ILE A 198 -21.66 -0.93 -1.08
CA ILE A 198 -22.51 -2.15 -1.04
C ILE A 198 -21.62 -3.39 -1.17
N ALA A 199 -20.68 -3.39 -2.11
CA ALA A 199 -19.74 -4.50 -2.29
C ALA A 199 -18.90 -4.72 -1.02
N GLY A 200 -18.38 -3.66 -0.41
CA GLY A 200 -17.62 -3.72 0.83
C GLY A 200 -18.41 -4.33 1.99
N GLU A 201 -19.65 -3.88 2.19
CA GLU A 201 -20.54 -4.44 3.23
C GLU A 201 -20.83 -5.93 3.02
N ASP A 202 -21.09 -6.35 1.78
CA ASP A 202 -21.36 -7.74 1.47
C ASP A 202 -20.13 -8.63 1.61
N LEU A 203 -18.93 -8.11 1.31
CA LEU A 203 -17.66 -8.82 1.52
C LEU A 203 -17.31 -8.92 3.01
N LEU A 204 -17.60 -7.89 3.81
CA LEU A 204 -17.46 -7.95 5.27
C LEU A 204 -18.34 -9.05 5.88
N LYS A 205 -19.61 -9.15 5.46
CA LYS A 205 -20.51 -10.23 5.91
C LYS A 205 -20.00 -11.63 5.54
N GLN A 206 -19.23 -11.74 4.45
CA GLN A 206 -18.62 -12.99 4.00
C GLN A 206 -17.28 -13.29 4.69
N GLY A 207 -16.72 -12.35 5.46
CA GLY A 207 -15.41 -12.47 6.08
C GLY A 207 -14.23 -12.27 5.12
N ASP A 208 -14.46 -11.77 3.90
CA ASP A 208 -13.39 -11.45 2.95
C ASP A 208 -12.81 -10.06 3.26
N LEU A 209 -11.93 -10.00 4.26
CA LEU A 209 -11.29 -8.76 4.71
C LEU A 209 -10.43 -8.09 3.62
N PRO A 210 -9.63 -8.82 2.81
CA PRO A 210 -8.88 -8.21 1.71
C PRO A 210 -9.80 -7.63 0.63
N GLY A 211 -10.85 -8.36 0.25
CA GLY A 211 -11.85 -7.89 -0.71
C GLY A 211 -12.59 -6.65 -0.20
N ALA A 212 -13.05 -6.69 1.05
CA ALA A 212 -13.73 -5.56 1.70
C ALA A 212 -12.83 -4.32 1.75
N ASN A 213 -11.56 -4.47 2.09
CA ASN A 213 -10.61 -3.35 2.14
C ASN A 213 -10.46 -2.65 0.80
N ASN A 214 -10.31 -3.40 -0.30
CA ASN A 214 -10.22 -2.81 -1.63
C ASN A 214 -11.50 -2.02 -1.98
N ALA A 215 -12.67 -2.58 -1.67
CA ALA A 215 -13.94 -1.90 -1.92
C ALA A 215 -14.12 -0.63 -1.06
N TYR A 216 -13.75 -0.65 0.22
CA TYR A 216 -13.81 0.52 1.08
C TYR A 216 -12.77 1.59 0.72
N LEU A 217 -11.60 1.21 0.22
CA LEU A 217 -10.61 2.16 -0.31
C LEU A 217 -11.14 2.87 -1.57
N ASP A 218 -11.82 2.16 -2.47
CA ASP A 218 -12.48 2.77 -3.63
C ASP A 218 -13.58 3.75 -3.19
N ALA A 219 -14.39 3.36 -2.19
CA ALA A 219 -15.40 4.24 -1.60
C ALA A 219 -14.79 5.48 -0.94
N PHE A 220 -13.67 5.34 -0.23
CA PHE A 220 -12.91 6.44 0.37
C PHE A 220 -12.39 7.42 -0.69
N HIS A 221 -11.80 6.93 -1.77
CA HIS A 221 -11.34 7.77 -2.88
C HIS A 221 -12.50 8.52 -3.54
N ALA A 222 -13.64 7.85 -3.74
CA ALA A 222 -14.85 8.48 -4.25
C ALA A 222 -15.37 9.59 -3.32
N LEU A 223 -15.34 9.40 -2.00
CA LEU A 223 -15.72 10.43 -1.02
C LEU A 223 -14.83 11.67 -1.09
N ASN A 224 -13.52 11.49 -1.28
CA ASN A 224 -12.58 12.60 -1.40
C ASN A 224 -12.83 13.43 -2.66
N VAL A 225 -13.24 12.79 -3.77
CA VAL A 225 -13.64 13.50 -5.00
C VAL A 225 -14.96 14.26 -4.80
N LEU A 226 -15.91 13.70 -4.06
CA LEU A 226 -17.20 14.32 -3.78
C LEU A 226 -17.13 15.41 -2.70
N GLY A 227 -16.08 15.43 -1.88
CA GLY A 227 -15.92 16.39 -0.78
C GLY A 227 -16.98 16.27 0.33
N ARG A 228 -17.58 15.09 0.50
CA ARG A 228 -18.65 14.84 1.46
C ARG A 228 -18.13 14.69 2.89
N THR A 229 -18.71 15.41 3.86
CA THR A 229 -18.31 15.38 5.28
C THR A 229 -19.45 14.99 6.22
N ASP A 230 -20.49 14.34 5.71
CA ASP A 230 -21.60 13.85 6.52
C ASP A 230 -21.22 12.62 7.37
N GLN A 231 -22.04 12.29 8.37
CA GLN A 231 -21.81 11.17 9.31
C GLN A 231 -21.49 9.86 8.56
N ARG A 232 -22.28 9.53 7.54
CA ARG A 232 -22.06 8.32 6.74
C ARG A 232 -20.74 8.33 5.98
N ALA A 233 -20.29 9.49 5.53
CA ALA A 233 -18.98 9.62 4.91
C ALA A 233 -17.86 9.37 5.93
N ASN A 234 -18.01 9.84 7.17
CA ASN A 234 -17.03 9.59 8.23
C ASN A 234 -16.99 8.12 8.63
N GLU A 235 -18.14 7.43 8.69
CA GLU A 235 -18.20 5.98 8.90
C GLU A 235 -17.38 5.24 7.84
N ILE A 236 -17.61 5.52 6.55
CA ILE A 236 -16.86 4.87 5.46
C ILE A 236 -15.36 5.15 5.55
N ARG A 237 -14.95 6.38 5.88
CA ARG A 237 -13.53 6.71 6.10
C ARG A 237 -12.94 5.88 7.23
N GLN A 238 -13.64 5.82 8.35
CA GLN A 238 -13.20 5.07 9.52
C GLN A 238 -13.10 3.57 9.23
N THR A 239 -14.12 2.98 8.60
CA THR A 239 -14.10 1.57 8.18
C THR A 239 -12.94 1.30 7.21
N SER A 240 -12.68 2.20 6.28
CA SER A 240 -11.53 2.08 5.36
C SER A 240 -10.19 2.12 6.09
N LEU A 241 -10.02 2.99 7.09
CA LEU A 241 -8.80 3.06 7.89
C LEU A 241 -8.59 1.80 8.73
N GLU A 242 -9.63 1.31 9.40
CA GLU A 242 -9.59 0.08 10.17
C GLU A 242 -9.26 -1.14 9.30
N LEU A 243 -9.91 -1.28 8.15
CA LEU A 243 -9.62 -2.37 7.20
C LEU A 243 -8.21 -2.28 6.61
N GLN A 244 -7.72 -1.07 6.35
CA GLN A 244 -6.35 -0.88 5.91
C GLN A 244 -5.37 -1.32 7.00
N ALA A 245 -5.60 -0.90 8.25
CA ALA A 245 -4.78 -1.31 9.38
C ALA A 245 -4.77 -2.84 9.52
N ILE A 246 -5.92 -3.52 9.39
CA ILE A 246 -6.02 -4.98 9.45
C ILE A 246 -5.20 -5.66 8.35
N ASN A 247 -5.31 -5.19 7.11
CA ASN A 247 -4.69 -5.86 5.96
C ASN A 247 -3.20 -5.53 5.78
N SER A 248 -2.71 -4.46 6.39
CA SER A 248 -1.31 -4.03 6.29
C SER A 248 -0.60 -3.97 7.63
N GLN A 249 -0.97 -4.88 8.54
CA GLN A 249 -0.28 -5.08 9.81
C GLN A 249 1.18 -5.47 9.60
N ALA A 250 2.02 -5.12 10.58
CA ALA A 250 3.39 -5.58 10.65
C ALA A 250 3.43 -7.11 10.61
N VAL A 251 4.40 -7.66 9.87
CA VAL A 251 4.55 -9.11 9.67
C VAL A 251 5.00 -9.81 10.96
N SER A 252 5.66 -9.07 11.86
CA SER A 252 6.18 -9.58 13.13
C SER A 252 5.52 -8.85 14.30
N PRO A 253 5.21 -9.56 15.40
CA PRO A 253 4.75 -8.93 16.64
C PRO A 253 5.85 -8.05 17.23
N LEU A 254 5.46 -7.06 18.02
CA LEU A 254 6.36 -6.05 18.59
C LEU A 254 7.56 -6.68 19.33
N PHE A 255 7.35 -7.74 20.11
CA PHE A 255 8.44 -8.41 20.83
C PHE A 255 9.49 -9.05 19.91
N GLU A 256 9.09 -9.60 18.76
CA GLU A 256 10.04 -10.15 17.78
C GLU A 256 10.81 -9.03 17.07
N ILE A 257 10.14 -7.92 16.74
CA ILE A 257 10.81 -6.73 16.18
C ILE A 257 11.88 -6.24 17.16
N ALA A 258 11.53 -6.23 18.44
CA ALA A 258 12.40 -5.75 19.50
C ALA A 258 13.60 -6.72 19.73
N ASP A 259 13.38 -8.03 19.74
CA ASP A 259 14.45 -9.04 19.84
C ASP A 259 15.40 -8.99 18.63
N GLU A 260 14.85 -8.78 17.43
CA GLU A 260 15.65 -8.58 16.21
C GLU A 260 16.50 -7.31 16.31
N ALA A 261 15.94 -6.22 16.85
CA ALA A 261 16.66 -4.98 17.11
C ALA A 261 17.88 -5.23 18.00
N VAL A 262 17.69 -5.86 19.16
CA VAL A 262 18.76 -6.16 20.11
C VAL A 262 19.85 -7.01 19.47
N THR A 263 19.45 -8.06 18.75
CA THR A 263 20.39 -8.95 18.07
C THR A 263 21.21 -8.21 17.01
N LYS A 264 20.58 -7.33 16.22
CA LYS A 264 21.26 -6.60 15.14
C LYS A 264 22.15 -5.47 15.65
N ILE A 265 21.70 -4.72 16.64
CA ILE A 265 22.47 -3.66 17.28
C ILE A 265 23.74 -4.25 17.93
N LYS A 266 23.65 -5.42 18.57
CA LYS A 266 24.83 -6.11 19.14
C LYS A 266 25.81 -6.65 18.09
N GLN A 267 25.34 -6.97 16.88
CA GLN A 267 26.17 -7.56 15.81
C GLN A 267 26.85 -6.50 14.94
N SER A 268 26.16 -5.41 14.64
CA SER A 268 26.63 -4.34 13.77
C SER A 268 26.66 -3.02 14.57
N ASP A 269 25.58 -2.26 14.51
CA ASP A 269 25.38 -0.95 15.14
C ASP A 269 23.89 -0.55 15.02
N ALA A 270 23.53 0.55 15.67
CA ALA A 270 22.17 1.10 15.61
C ALA A 270 21.79 1.65 14.24
N GLU A 271 22.73 2.27 13.52
CA GLU A 271 22.48 2.82 12.17
C GLU A 271 22.13 1.71 11.16
N SER A 272 22.79 0.55 11.24
CA SER A 272 22.43 -0.61 10.41
C SER A 272 21.05 -1.17 10.75
N TRP A 273 20.64 -1.13 12.01
CA TRP A 273 19.30 -1.56 12.42
C TRP A 273 18.24 -0.56 11.96
N GLU A 274 18.46 0.75 12.12
CA GLU A 274 17.56 1.80 11.63
C GLU A 274 17.30 1.63 10.12
N SER A 275 18.36 1.44 9.32
CA SER A 275 18.23 1.20 7.88
C SER A 275 17.43 -0.06 7.55
N LEU A 276 17.58 -1.13 8.33
CA LEU A 276 16.82 -2.38 8.13
C LEU A 276 15.37 -2.20 8.58
N PHE A 277 15.14 -1.48 9.67
CA PHE A 277 13.83 -1.16 10.19
C PHE A 277 13.01 -0.39 9.17
N ASP A 278 13.60 0.62 8.54
CA ASP A 278 12.95 1.42 7.51
C ASP A 278 12.52 0.59 6.30
N VAL A 279 13.33 -0.39 5.91
CA VAL A 279 13.01 -1.26 4.76
C VAL A 279 11.92 -2.28 5.11
N ARG A 280 11.88 -2.77 6.35
CA ARG A 280 11.05 -3.92 6.74
C ARG A 280 9.75 -3.53 7.43
N TYR A 281 9.76 -2.48 8.23
CA TYR A 281 8.70 -2.16 9.18
C TYR A 281 8.09 -0.78 8.96
N ALA A 282 8.82 0.19 8.43
CA ALA A 282 8.26 1.52 8.20
C ALA A 282 7.05 1.47 7.26
N GLY A 283 6.00 2.22 7.62
CA GLY A 283 4.71 2.24 6.93
C GLY A 283 3.79 1.04 7.21
N THR A 284 4.24 0.03 7.96
CA THR A 284 3.36 -1.07 8.39
C THR A 284 2.57 -0.69 9.64
N TRP A 285 1.37 -1.25 9.79
CA TRP A 285 0.45 -0.89 10.86
C TRP A 285 0.66 -1.75 12.11
N MET A 286 0.46 -1.11 13.26
CA MET A 286 0.27 -1.80 14.53
C MET A 286 -1.01 -1.28 15.19
N ILE A 287 -1.67 -2.17 15.92
CA ILE A 287 -2.90 -1.89 16.65
C ILE A 287 -2.57 -2.05 18.12
N PHE A 288 -2.96 -1.07 18.93
CA PHE A 288 -2.61 -0.98 20.33
C PHE A 288 -3.85 -0.84 21.17
N GLU A 289 -3.84 -1.52 22.30
CA GLU A 289 -4.68 -1.22 23.44
C GLU A 289 -3.77 -0.79 24.59
N ALA A 290 -3.65 0.52 24.79
CA ALA A 290 -2.70 1.09 25.73
C ALA A 290 -3.19 2.43 26.27
N SER A 291 -2.57 2.91 27.34
CA SER A 291 -2.69 4.32 27.73
C SER A 291 -1.46 5.09 27.27
N LEU A 292 -1.67 6.37 26.96
CA LEU A 292 -0.62 7.26 26.49
C LEU A 292 -0.22 8.24 27.61
N VAL A 293 1.08 8.27 27.90
CA VAL A 293 1.69 9.18 28.88
C VAL A 293 2.28 10.36 28.13
N PRO A 294 1.91 11.62 28.46
CA PRO A 294 2.50 12.79 27.81
C PRO A 294 3.98 12.90 28.19
N LEU A 295 4.81 13.18 27.19
CA LEU A 295 6.22 13.52 27.36
C LEU A 295 6.39 15.05 27.34
N ALA A 296 7.56 15.52 27.79
CA ALA A 296 7.94 16.92 27.58
C ALA A 296 7.91 17.24 26.08
N GLU A 297 7.43 18.43 25.74
CA GLU A 297 7.43 18.91 24.36
C GLU A 297 8.84 18.89 23.79
N ASP A 298 8.96 18.49 22.54
CA ASP A 298 10.25 18.52 21.85
C ASP A 298 10.74 19.98 21.78
N PRO A 299 11.93 20.31 22.31
CA PRO A 299 12.46 21.66 22.29
C PRO A 299 12.66 22.22 20.88
N GLU A 300 12.80 21.36 19.86
CA GLU A 300 12.98 21.79 18.47
C GLU A 300 11.66 22.02 17.72
N THR A 301 10.70 21.10 17.86
CA THR A 301 9.44 21.14 17.10
C THR A 301 8.25 21.71 17.86
N GLN A 302 8.32 21.76 19.21
CA GLN A 302 7.20 22.12 20.11
C GLN A 302 5.95 21.25 19.89
N GLU A 303 6.12 20.09 19.28
CA GLU A 303 5.01 19.17 19.02
C GLU A 303 4.75 18.31 20.26
N PRO A 304 3.46 18.07 20.61
CA PRO A 304 3.12 17.25 21.76
C PRO A 304 3.50 15.78 21.50
N ARG A 305 4.30 15.22 22.40
CA ARG A 305 4.78 13.84 22.35
C ARG A 305 4.09 12.98 23.40
N TYR A 306 3.82 11.75 23.04
CA TYR A 306 3.23 10.75 23.92
C TYR A 306 4.01 9.44 23.84
N ARG A 307 4.11 8.75 24.97
CA ARG A 307 4.74 7.43 25.07
C ARG A 307 3.70 6.42 25.50
N LEU A 308 3.73 5.22 24.92
CA LEU A 308 2.89 4.12 25.40
C LEU A 308 3.33 3.74 26.82
N ASN A 309 2.37 3.45 27.70
CA ASN A 309 2.64 3.07 29.09
C ASN A 309 3.23 1.66 29.27
N PHE A 310 3.56 0.97 28.18
CA PHE A 310 4.10 -0.38 28.18
C PHE A 310 5.46 -0.41 27.47
N PRO A 311 6.59 -0.27 28.20
CA PRO A 311 7.90 -0.52 27.63
C PRO A 311 8.10 -2.01 27.36
N VAL A 312 8.73 -2.33 26.23
CA VAL A 312 9.17 -3.69 25.94
C VAL A 312 10.56 -3.88 26.55
N LEU A 313 10.63 -4.69 27.60
CA LEU A 313 11.87 -5.00 28.31
C LEU A 313 12.50 -6.27 27.73
N LEU A 314 13.76 -6.19 27.28
CA LEU A 314 14.51 -7.29 26.66
C LEU A 314 15.87 -7.42 27.35
N ASP A 315 15.94 -8.21 28.42
CA ASP A 315 17.13 -8.43 29.25
C ASP A 315 17.86 -7.14 29.69
N GLU A 316 18.71 -6.58 28.81
CA GLU A 316 19.52 -5.37 29.01
C GLU A 316 19.12 -4.21 28.09
N TYR A 317 18.01 -4.33 27.36
CA TYR A 317 17.56 -3.34 26.38
C TYR A 317 16.09 -2.97 26.60
N THR A 318 15.79 -1.68 26.62
CA THR A 318 14.42 -1.18 26.78
C THR A 318 13.96 -0.52 25.49
N LEU A 319 12.82 -0.96 24.96
CA LEU A 319 12.22 -0.38 23.77
C LEU A 319 10.94 0.38 24.14
N TYR A 320 10.92 1.67 23.84
CA TYR A 320 9.76 2.54 23.98
C TYR A 320 9.06 2.73 22.62
N LEU A 321 7.76 3.01 22.68
CA LEU A 321 6.97 3.40 21.52
C LEU A 321 6.45 4.81 21.77
N GLU A 322 6.67 5.68 20.80
CA GLU A 322 6.33 7.10 20.92
C GLU A 322 5.52 7.60 19.73
N LEU A 323 4.61 8.53 20.03
CA LEU A 323 3.77 9.25 19.08
C LEU A 323 4.08 10.74 19.13
N THR A 324 4.33 11.32 17.98
CA THR A 324 4.47 12.76 17.81
C THR A 324 3.20 13.30 17.15
N SER A 325 2.50 14.25 17.78
CA SER A 325 1.29 14.90 17.23
C SER A 325 0.19 13.93 16.75
N PRO A 326 -0.39 13.07 17.62
CA PRO A 326 -1.44 12.15 17.22
C PRO A 326 -2.71 12.87 16.74
N SER A 327 -3.37 12.31 15.72
CA SER A 327 -4.58 12.91 15.10
C SER A 327 -5.74 13.11 16.08
N PHE A 328 -5.77 12.30 17.15
CA PHE A 328 -6.77 12.32 18.21
C PHE A 328 -6.28 13.04 19.48
N LEU A 329 -5.38 14.02 19.36
CA LEU A 329 -4.87 14.81 20.49
C LEU A 329 -5.98 15.37 21.40
N GLU A 330 -7.07 15.85 20.82
CA GLU A 330 -8.22 16.38 21.57
C GLU A 330 -8.93 15.29 22.40
N TYR A 331 -8.89 14.03 21.98
CA TYR A 331 -9.37 12.90 22.78
C TYR A 331 -8.49 12.72 24.02
N LEU A 332 -7.16 12.72 23.83
CA LEU A 332 -6.19 12.52 24.92
C LEU A 332 -6.29 13.62 25.98
N LYS A 333 -6.54 14.87 25.57
CA LYS A 333 -6.76 15.98 26.51
C LYS A 333 -8.01 15.81 27.37
N ARG A 334 -9.08 15.23 26.80
CA ARG A 334 -10.35 14.98 27.53
C ARG A 334 -10.30 13.73 28.39
N HIS A 335 -9.46 12.77 28.01
CA HIS A 335 -9.37 11.45 28.64
C HIS A 335 -7.92 11.11 29.03
N PRO A 336 -7.26 11.93 29.87
CA PRO A 336 -5.85 11.73 30.20
C PRO A 336 -5.64 10.42 30.96
N GLY A 337 -4.68 9.61 30.50
CA GLY A 337 -4.29 8.34 31.13
C GLY A 337 -5.33 7.21 31.01
N GLN A 338 -6.46 7.43 30.32
CA GLN A 338 -7.41 6.34 30.06
C GLN A 338 -6.85 5.40 28.98
N PRO A 339 -7.12 4.09 29.09
CA PRO A 339 -6.81 3.17 27.99
C PRO A 339 -7.62 3.56 26.75
N LEU A 340 -7.05 3.32 25.59
CA LEU A 340 -7.70 3.52 24.29
C LEU A 340 -7.20 2.49 23.29
N ILE A 341 -8.03 2.19 22.30
CA ILE A 341 -7.66 1.32 21.18
C ILE A 341 -7.37 2.20 19.97
N PHE A 342 -6.17 2.13 19.43
CA PHE A 342 -5.79 2.91 18.26
C PHE A 342 -4.89 2.11 17.34
N ALA A 343 -4.82 2.52 16.08
CA ALA A 343 -3.84 2.00 15.13
C ALA A 343 -2.91 3.12 14.70
N ALA A 344 -1.66 2.76 14.41
CA ALA A 344 -0.65 3.68 13.91
C ALA A 344 0.31 2.95 12.97
N GLN A 345 0.86 3.68 12.00
CA GLN A 345 2.00 3.17 11.23
C GLN A 345 3.29 3.38 11.99
N MET A 346 4.20 2.42 11.89
CA MET A 346 5.59 2.63 12.31
C MET A 346 6.27 3.60 11.35
N LYS A 347 6.93 4.61 11.88
CA LYS A 347 7.63 5.65 11.10
C LYS A 347 9.11 5.37 10.97
N GLY A 348 9.75 4.98 12.08
CA GLY A 348 11.19 4.75 12.13
C GLY A 348 11.63 4.25 13.50
N PHE A 349 12.93 3.98 13.61
CA PHE A 349 13.59 3.59 14.85
C PHE A 349 14.70 4.59 15.18
N GLN A 350 14.85 4.95 16.44
CA GLN A 350 15.94 5.80 16.93
C GLN A 350 16.51 5.22 18.21
N GLN A 351 17.83 5.27 18.38
CA GLN A 351 18.46 4.98 19.66
C GLN A 351 18.48 6.25 20.52
N GLU A 352 18.18 6.13 21.81
CA GLU A 352 18.18 7.28 22.71
C GLU A 352 19.62 7.76 22.94
N ALA A 353 19.89 9.04 22.68
CA ALA A 353 21.26 9.59 22.65
C ALA A 353 22.01 9.43 23.98
N ASP A 354 21.28 9.48 25.10
CA ASP A 354 21.84 9.40 26.45
C ASP A 354 21.95 7.95 26.97
N GLN A 355 21.27 6.99 26.33
CA GLN A 355 21.14 5.61 26.80
C GLN A 355 21.24 4.63 25.64
N SER A 356 22.43 4.03 25.47
CA SER A 356 22.67 3.04 24.41
C SER A 356 21.84 1.75 24.58
N ASP A 357 21.34 1.49 25.79
CA ASP A 357 20.43 0.40 26.14
C ASP A 357 18.96 0.73 25.90
N THR A 358 18.64 1.94 25.39
CA THR A 358 17.27 2.36 25.13
C THR A 358 17.04 2.66 23.65
N GLY A 359 15.99 2.06 23.10
CA GLY A 359 15.51 2.30 21.74
C GLY A 359 14.11 2.89 21.72
N ILE A 360 13.80 3.65 20.68
CA ILE A 360 12.50 4.29 20.47
C ILE A 360 12.00 3.91 19.08
N ILE A 361 10.84 3.26 19.01
CA ILE A 361 10.07 3.16 17.76
C ILE A 361 9.17 4.39 17.70
N GLU A 362 9.39 5.23 16.68
CA GLU A 362 8.50 6.34 16.38
C GLU A 362 7.30 5.84 15.58
N LEU A 363 6.10 6.18 16.02
CA LEU A 363 4.84 5.93 15.33
C LEU A 363 4.38 7.24 14.65
N ASP A 364 3.83 7.12 13.44
CA ASP A 364 3.39 8.30 12.68
C ASP A 364 2.05 8.85 13.19
N GLY A 365 2.13 9.93 13.97
CA GLY A 365 1.00 10.71 14.47
C GLY A 365 -0.06 11.07 13.44
N LYS A 366 0.33 11.32 12.18
CA LYS A 366 -0.60 11.73 11.12
C LYS A 366 -1.44 10.57 10.58
N THR A 367 -0.91 9.35 10.66
CA THR A 367 -1.62 8.14 10.24
C THR A 367 -2.44 7.52 11.38
N THR A 368 -2.20 7.97 12.60
CA THR A 368 -2.89 7.42 13.77
C THR A 368 -4.39 7.69 13.72
N PHE A 369 -5.18 6.75 14.23
CA PHE A 369 -6.62 6.93 14.41
C PHE A 369 -7.14 6.06 15.56
N LEU A 370 -8.22 6.52 16.20
CA LEU A 370 -8.94 5.76 17.22
C LEU A 370 -9.75 4.65 16.56
N TRP A 371 -9.67 3.44 17.09
CA TRP A 371 -10.55 2.35 16.66
C TRP A 371 -12.00 2.60 17.08
N SER A 372 -12.96 2.10 16.31
CA SER A 372 -14.38 2.33 16.56
C SER A 372 -15.25 1.08 16.39
N HIS A 373 -15.08 0.27 15.33
CA HIS A 373 -15.99 -0.84 15.07
C HIS A 373 -15.60 -2.09 15.87
N LEU A 374 -16.50 -2.52 16.76
CA LEU A 374 -16.33 -3.77 17.51
C LEU A 374 -16.22 -4.97 16.57
N ASP A 375 -17.07 -5.06 15.55
CA ASP A 375 -17.08 -6.19 14.60
C ASP A 375 -15.72 -6.36 13.90
N LEU A 376 -15.06 -5.26 13.52
CA LEU A 376 -13.72 -5.31 12.91
C LEU A 376 -12.63 -5.60 13.93
N TYR A 377 -12.80 -5.17 15.18
CA TYR A 377 -11.88 -5.52 16.26
C TYR A 377 -11.90 -7.03 16.53
N GLU A 378 -13.09 -7.66 16.52
CA GLU A 378 -13.25 -9.12 16.67
C GLU A 378 -12.54 -9.89 15.54
N GLN A 379 -12.46 -9.32 14.33
CA GLN A 379 -11.75 -9.92 13.19
C GLN A 379 -10.22 -9.95 13.36
N LEU A 380 -9.66 -9.24 14.36
CA LEU A 380 -8.23 -9.35 14.71
C LEU A 380 -7.88 -10.72 15.31
N GLY A 381 -8.87 -11.54 15.66
CA GLY A 381 -8.67 -12.86 16.25
C GLY A 381 -8.24 -12.83 17.72
N ILE A 382 -8.34 -11.67 18.37
CA ILE A 382 -8.12 -11.51 19.81
C ILE A 382 -9.29 -12.17 20.54
N GLN A 383 -9.01 -13.21 21.33
CA GLN A 383 -10.05 -13.89 22.11
C GLN A 383 -10.42 -13.05 23.33
N PHE A 384 -11.71 -12.86 23.57
CA PHE A 384 -12.19 -12.27 24.82
C PHE A 384 -12.09 -13.32 25.93
N ASP A 385 -11.31 -13.01 26.96
CA ASP A 385 -11.14 -13.84 28.14
C ASP A 385 -11.38 -13.02 29.43
N GLU A 386 -11.01 -13.56 30.59
CA GLU A 386 -11.17 -12.88 31.88
C GLU A 386 -10.36 -11.58 31.98
N PHE A 387 -9.24 -11.50 31.26
CA PHE A 387 -8.37 -10.32 31.21
C PHE A 387 -8.78 -9.36 30.08
N HIS A 388 -9.46 -9.89 29.05
CA HIS A 388 -9.94 -9.17 27.87
C HIS A 388 -11.48 -9.17 27.79
N ASN A 389 -12.14 -8.47 28.71
CA ASN A 389 -13.60 -8.49 28.82
C ASN A 389 -14.25 -7.71 27.65
N ARG A 390 -15.07 -8.41 26.84
CA ARG A 390 -15.84 -7.84 25.73
C ARG A 390 -16.68 -6.62 26.11
N GLU A 391 -17.34 -6.61 27.26
CA GLU A 391 -18.15 -5.48 27.72
C GLU A 391 -17.30 -4.24 28.06
N HIS A 392 -16.04 -4.44 28.46
CA HIS A 392 -15.11 -3.34 28.67
C HIS A 392 -14.69 -2.73 27.33
N ILE A 393 -14.31 -3.58 26.37
CA ILE A 393 -13.91 -3.18 25.01
C ILE A 393 -15.08 -2.46 24.30
N GLU A 394 -16.29 -3.00 24.37
CA GLU A 394 -17.48 -2.39 23.77
C GLU A 394 -17.77 -1.00 24.33
N ARG A 395 -17.63 -0.79 25.65
CA ARG A 395 -17.79 0.54 26.26
C ARG A 395 -16.73 1.52 25.79
N LEU A 396 -15.48 1.07 25.73
CA LEU A 396 -14.35 1.90 25.29
C LEU A 396 -14.48 2.28 23.81
N LEU A 397 -14.83 1.33 22.95
CA LEU A 397 -15.11 1.60 21.53
C LEU A 397 -16.34 2.49 21.34
N THR A 398 -17.38 2.34 22.15
CA THR A 398 -18.55 3.23 22.12
C THR A 398 -18.15 4.67 22.45
N GLN A 399 -17.33 4.88 23.49
CA GLN A 399 -16.81 6.20 23.85
C GLN A 399 -15.98 6.81 22.71
N GLN A 400 -15.10 6.03 22.09
CA GLN A 400 -14.30 6.47 20.94
C GLN A 400 -15.16 6.80 19.72
N THR A 401 -16.16 5.97 19.42
CA THR A 401 -17.13 6.16 18.32
C THR A 401 -17.95 7.44 18.49
N GLN A 402 -18.38 7.75 19.73
CA GLN A 402 -19.06 9.00 20.07
C GLN A 402 -18.13 10.21 19.87
N PHE A 403 -16.87 10.12 20.30
CA PHE A 403 -15.91 11.19 20.09
C PHE A 403 -15.65 11.48 18.61
N LEU A 404 -15.59 10.43 17.78
CA LEU A 404 -15.43 10.55 16.33
C LEU A 404 -16.70 11.09 15.62
N GLY A 405 -17.82 11.23 16.34
CA GLY A 405 -19.09 11.71 15.77
C GLY A 405 -19.75 10.69 14.84
N LEU A 406 -19.46 9.40 15.02
CA LEU A 406 -20.00 8.31 14.22
C LEU A 406 -21.32 7.76 14.79
N SER A 407 -21.56 7.95 16.08
CA SER A 407 -22.83 7.61 16.76
C SER A 407 -23.51 8.86 17.32
N LYS A 408 -24.85 8.87 17.34
CA LYS A 408 -25.65 9.94 17.95
C LYS A 408 -25.82 9.78 19.44
#